data_AF-A0AAV1KGB9-F1
#
_entry.id   AF-A0AAV1KGB9-F1
#
_cell.length_a   1.000
_cell.length_b   1.000
_cell.length_c   1.000
_cell.angle_alpha   90.00
_cell.angle_beta   90.00
_cell.angle_gamma   90.00
#
_symmetry.space_group_name_H-M   'P 1'
#
loop_
_entity.id
_entity.type
_entity.pdbx_description
1 polymer ?
#
loop_
_entity_poly.entity_id
_entity_poly.type
_entity_poly.pdbx_seq_one_letter_code
_entity_poly.pdbx_strand_id
1 'polypeptide(L)'
;MANKCGLCGKFLSQTDCVKCSKCPSAYHRHCVNVNPDTKISVKWMCMTCKPKASCSGVNLTPRQSPAHAETEVISETFMDARVEGSNEGLLAQETRFLRTELQTLSREMVNFRQEIGKLNATMSEFNSRLDSVENRVTCLELQAKDEKKVAPASSWLKLWLN
;
A
#
# COMPACT_ATOMS: atom_id res chain seq x y z
N MET A 1 -18.73 -20.52 -3.28
CA MET A 1 -18.32 -19.11 -3.08
C MET A 1 -17.08 -19.10 -2.21
N ALA A 2 -16.03 -18.39 -2.63
CA ALA A 2 -14.74 -18.43 -1.94
C ALA A 2 -14.79 -17.70 -0.59
N ASN A 3 -14.51 -18.41 0.50
CA ASN A 3 -14.40 -17.85 1.84
C ASN A 3 -13.05 -17.10 1.96
N LYS A 4 -13.02 -15.81 1.64
CA LYS A 4 -11.85 -14.94 1.85
C LYS A 4 -11.96 -14.19 3.17
N CYS A 5 -10.81 -13.96 3.80
CA CYS A 5 -10.70 -13.16 5.01
C CYS A 5 -10.97 -11.69 4.69
N GLY A 6 -11.88 -11.06 5.45
CA GLY A 6 -12.22 -9.65 5.27
C GLY A 6 -11.14 -8.64 5.68
N LEU A 7 -9.99 -9.10 6.22
CA LEU A 7 -8.84 -8.24 6.56
C LEU A 7 -7.67 -8.45 5.61
N CYS A 8 -7.16 -9.69 5.50
CA CYS A 8 -5.96 -9.97 4.70
C CYS A 8 -6.25 -10.40 3.25
N GLY A 9 -7.53 -10.60 2.88
CA GLY A 9 -7.93 -11.00 1.53
C GLY A 9 -7.57 -12.45 1.13
N LYS A 10 -6.84 -13.19 1.97
CA LYS A 10 -6.44 -14.59 1.74
C LYS A 10 -7.59 -15.55 2.02
N PHE A 11 -7.52 -16.76 1.46
CA PHE A 11 -8.51 -17.80 1.68
C PHE A 11 -8.51 -18.30 3.12
N LEU A 12 -9.70 -18.56 3.65
CA LEU A 12 -9.93 -19.09 4.98
C LEU A 12 -9.83 -20.62 4.97
N SER A 13 -9.17 -21.18 5.98
CA SER A 13 -9.32 -22.60 6.29
C SER A 13 -10.73 -22.85 6.85
N GLN A 14 -11.33 -24.00 6.53
CA GLN A 14 -12.64 -24.38 7.09
C GLN A 14 -12.62 -24.46 8.63
N THR A 15 -11.45 -24.72 9.22
CA THR A 15 -11.28 -24.92 10.67
C THR A 15 -10.82 -23.68 11.43
N ASP A 16 -10.20 -22.71 10.76
CA ASP A 16 -9.57 -21.53 11.38
C ASP A 16 -10.18 -20.21 10.89
N CYS A 17 -11.51 -20.12 10.99
CA CYS A 17 -12.22 -18.89 10.67
C CYS A 17 -13.27 -18.54 11.72
N VAL A 18 -13.48 -17.23 11.90
CA VAL A 18 -14.55 -16.67 12.71
C VAL A 18 -15.47 -15.84 11.83
N LYS A 19 -16.78 -16.06 11.98
CA LYS A 19 -17.82 -15.33 11.25
C LYS A 19 -18.39 -14.23 12.12
N CYS A 20 -18.58 -13.05 11.54
CA CYS A 20 -19.28 -11.98 12.23
C CYS A 20 -20.77 -12.32 12.37
N SER A 21 -21.35 -12.05 13.53
CA SER A 21 -22.78 -12.27 13.77
C SER A 21 -23.69 -11.23 13.07
N LYS A 22 -23.12 -10.13 12.55
CA LYS A 22 -23.87 -9.01 11.95
C LYS A 22 -23.69 -8.86 10.43
N CYS A 23 -22.59 -9.35 9.87
CA CYS A 23 -22.29 -9.20 8.45
C CYS A 23 -21.81 -10.55 7.89
N PRO A 24 -21.89 -10.77 6.57
CA PRO A 24 -21.49 -12.04 5.96
C PRO A 24 -19.97 -12.27 5.93
N SER A 25 -19.18 -11.34 6.49
CA SER A 25 -17.72 -11.43 6.48
C SER A 25 -17.18 -12.46 7.47
N ALA A 26 -16.12 -13.15 7.04
CA ALA A 26 -15.37 -14.10 7.85
C ALA A 26 -13.89 -13.69 7.89
N TYR A 27 -13.21 -14.06 8.97
CA TYR A 27 -11.83 -13.63 9.25
C TYR A 27 -11.02 -14.79 9.80
N HIS A 28 -9.70 -14.81 9.55
CA HIS A 28 -8.79 -15.71 10.29
C HIS A 28 -8.79 -15.30 11.76
N ARG A 29 -8.71 -16.27 12.67
CA ARG A 29 -8.62 -15.98 14.11
C ARG A 29 -7.46 -15.06 14.43
N HIS A 30 -6.29 -15.34 13.84
CA HIS A 30 -5.10 -14.51 13.98
C HIS A 30 -5.29 -13.09 13.43
N CYS A 31 -6.01 -12.91 12.31
CA CYS A 31 -6.24 -11.57 11.75
C CYS A 31 -7.09 -10.67 12.67
N VAL A 32 -7.89 -11.24 13.57
CA VAL A 32 -8.73 -10.50 14.51
C VAL A 32 -8.31 -10.69 15.97
N ASN A 33 -7.08 -11.13 16.21
CA ASN A 33 -6.51 -11.38 17.55
C ASN A 33 -7.40 -12.26 18.45
N VAL A 34 -8.08 -13.25 17.85
CA VAL A 34 -8.80 -14.28 18.60
C VAL A 34 -7.86 -15.46 18.80
N ASN A 35 -7.71 -15.91 20.04
CA ASN A 35 -6.85 -17.05 20.36
C ASN A 35 -7.42 -18.34 19.70
N PRO A 36 -6.57 -19.16 19.04
CA PRO A 36 -7.00 -20.41 18.39
C PRO A 36 -7.70 -21.39 19.33
N ASP A 37 -7.33 -21.42 20.61
CA ASP A 37 -7.84 -22.39 21.60
C ASP A 37 -9.12 -21.91 22.30
N THR A 38 -9.49 -20.64 22.14
CA THR A 38 -10.67 -20.07 22.79
C THR A 38 -11.94 -20.43 22.03
N LYS A 39 -12.97 -20.90 22.76
CA LYS A 39 -14.32 -21.07 22.21
C LYS A 39 -14.90 -19.69 21.91
N ILE A 40 -15.16 -19.42 20.64
CA ILE A 40 -15.69 -18.13 20.19
C ILE A 40 -17.20 -18.09 20.49
N SER A 41 -17.65 -17.02 21.14
CA SER A 41 -19.08 -16.76 21.33
C SER A 41 -19.78 -16.55 19.99
N VAL A 42 -20.98 -17.12 19.83
CA VAL A 42 -21.84 -16.94 18.64
C VAL A 42 -22.19 -15.46 18.39
N LYS A 43 -22.02 -14.60 19.41
CA LYS A 43 -22.24 -13.15 19.34
C LYS A 43 -20.99 -12.35 18.96
N TRP A 44 -19.92 -12.99 18.48
CA TRP A 44 -18.72 -12.28 18.07
C TRP A 44 -19.01 -11.35 16.88
N MET A 45 -18.55 -10.11 16.98
CA MET A 45 -18.70 -9.07 15.96
C MET A 45 -17.33 -8.60 15.49
N CYS A 46 -17.17 -8.37 14.19
CA CYS A 46 -15.95 -7.78 13.64
C CYS A 46 -15.82 -6.30 14.05
N MET A 47 -14.61 -5.75 13.91
CA MET A 47 -14.30 -4.38 14.32
C MET A 47 -15.15 -3.31 13.63
N THR A 48 -15.64 -3.58 12.41
CA THR A 48 -16.52 -2.66 11.69
C THR A 48 -17.97 -2.71 12.18
N CYS A 49 -18.42 -3.85 12.70
CA CYS A 49 -19.79 -4.05 13.20
C CYS A 49 -19.94 -3.83 14.71
N LYS A 50 -18.82 -3.79 15.46
CA LYS A 50 -18.81 -3.41 16.87
C LYS A 50 -19.22 -1.94 17.00
N PRO A 51 -20.19 -1.60 17.85
CA PRO A 51 -20.56 -0.21 18.10
C PRO A 51 -19.33 0.55 18.62
N LYS A 52 -18.95 1.66 17.99
CA LYS A 52 -18.03 2.63 18.61
C LYS A 52 -18.76 3.20 19.82
N ALA A 53 -18.25 2.95 21.02
CA ALA A 53 -18.68 3.71 22.18
C ALA A 53 -18.41 5.19 21.87
N SER A 54 -19.45 6.01 21.85
CA SER A 54 -19.33 7.45 21.64
C SER A 54 -18.55 8.05 22.82
N CYS A 55 -17.32 8.49 22.58
CA CYS A 55 -16.68 9.48 23.44
C CYS A 55 -17.45 10.79 23.27
N SER A 56 -18.37 11.06 24.20
CA SER A 56 -18.98 12.37 24.39
C SER A 56 -18.11 13.20 25.33
N GLY A 57 -17.84 14.45 24.92
CA GLY A 57 -17.19 15.50 25.73
C GLY A 57 -15.66 15.47 25.61
N VAL A 58 -14.96 16.54 25.24
CA VAL A 58 -15.16 17.91 25.71
C VAL A 58 -14.81 18.92 24.60
N ASN A 59 -15.58 20.00 24.61
CA ASN A 59 -15.54 21.16 23.73
C ASN A 59 -14.16 21.84 23.60
N LEU A 60 -13.90 22.34 22.40
CA LEU A 60 -12.89 23.33 22.10
C LEU A 60 -13.31 24.70 22.66
N THR A 61 -12.47 25.33 23.48
CA THR A 61 -12.44 26.80 23.62
C THR A 61 -10.99 27.29 23.82
N PRO A 62 -10.54 28.32 23.06
CA PRO A 62 -9.27 29.00 23.32
C PRO A 62 -9.49 30.23 24.20
N ARG A 63 -8.78 30.33 25.33
CA ARG A 63 -8.74 31.54 26.16
C ARG A 63 -7.34 31.79 26.72
N GLN A 64 -6.71 32.85 26.21
CA GLN A 64 -5.85 33.85 26.87
C GLN A 64 -5.92 33.81 28.42
N SER A 65 -4.90 34.00 29.27
CA SER A 65 -3.54 34.60 29.29
C SER A 65 -2.90 34.21 30.66
N PRO A 66 -2.01 35.01 31.30
CA PRO A 66 -0.57 35.21 31.12
C PRO A 66 0.29 34.60 32.27
N ALA A 67 1.61 34.78 32.18
CA ALA A 67 2.63 34.42 33.17
C ALA A 67 2.34 34.96 34.58
N HIS A 68 2.59 34.16 35.61
CA HIS A 68 3.24 34.57 36.87
C HIS A 68 3.85 33.32 37.54
N ALA A 69 5.14 33.43 37.84
CA ALA A 69 5.87 32.51 38.68
C ALA A 69 5.51 32.79 40.14
N GLU A 70 5.31 31.75 40.95
CA GLU A 70 5.68 31.73 42.35
C GLU A 70 5.64 30.30 42.91
N THR A 71 6.68 30.01 43.68
CA THR A 71 7.04 28.74 44.28
C THR A 71 6.28 28.56 45.59
N GLU A 72 5.58 27.44 45.79
CA GLU A 72 5.33 26.93 47.14
C GLU A 72 5.47 25.40 47.19
N VAL A 73 6.30 24.99 48.14
CA VAL A 73 6.62 23.62 48.51
C VAL A 73 5.57 23.16 49.52
N ILE A 74 4.75 22.17 49.19
CA ILE A 74 4.05 21.37 50.19
C ILE A 74 4.24 19.90 49.85
N SER A 75 5.04 19.26 50.70
CA SER A 75 5.25 17.83 50.82
C SER A 75 4.03 17.20 51.47
N GLU A 76 3.25 16.44 50.72
CA GLU A 76 2.28 15.50 51.30
C GLU A 76 2.33 14.14 50.59
N THR A 77 2.73 13.15 51.40
CA THR A 77 2.28 11.75 51.35
C THR A 77 2.56 10.94 50.07
N PHE A 78 3.79 10.44 50.02
CA PHE A 78 4.09 9.15 49.42
C PHE A 78 3.45 8.04 50.26
N MET A 79 2.37 7.42 49.77
CA MET A 79 2.05 6.00 49.94
C MET A 79 0.81 5.66 49.09
N ASP A 80 1.05 4.74 48.16
CA ASP A 80 0.16 3.61 47.84
C ASP A 80 -1.14 3.86 47.04
N ALA A 81 -1.12 3.47 45.76
CA ALA A 81 -1.91 2.31 45.32
C ALA A 81 -1.70 2.02 43.83
N ARG A 82 -1.24 0.81 43.61
CA ARG A 82 -1.10 0.05 42.36
C ARG A 82 -2.42 -0.04 41.58
N VAL A 83 -2.30 -0.16 40.25
CA VAL A 83 -3.29 -0.59 39.23
C VAL A 83 -3.90 0.53 38.35
N GLU A 84 -3.06 1.22 37.57
CA GLU A 84 -3.44 1.75 36.23
C GLU A 84 -2.52 1.25 35.10
N GLY A 85 -1.70 0.23 35.40
CA GLY A 85 -0.61 -0.23 34.53
C GLY A 85 -0.96 -1.20 33.41
N SER A 86 -2.22 -1.30 32.96
CA SER A 86 -2.58 -2.26 31.89
C SER A 86 -2.93 -1.62 30.55
N ASN A 87 -3.46 -0.39 30.50
CA ASN A 87 -3.93 0.20 29.23
C ASN A 87 -2.96 1.22 28.65
N GLU A 88 -2.35 2.09 29.45
CA GLU A 88 -1.40 3.09 28.93
C GLU A 88 -0.13 2.46 28.35
N GLY A 89 0.40 1.42 29.01
CA GLY A 89 1.55 0.67 28.51
C GLY A 89 1.27 -0.02 27.17
N LEU A 90 0.07 -0.57 27.00
CA LEU A 90 -0.37 -1.20 25.75
C LEU A 90 -0.60 -0.15 24.65
N LEU A 91 -1.19 1.00 24.96
CA LEU A 91 -1.36 2.10 24.01
C LEU A 91 -0.01 2.70 23.58
N ALA A 92 0.94 2.83 24.50
CA ALA A 92 2.29 3.29 24.20
C ALA A 92 3.06 2.26 23.35
N GLN A 93 2.81 0.96 23.55
CA GLN A 93 3.36 -0.10 22.69
C GLN A 93 2.75 -0.05 21.29
N GLU A 94 1.42 0.03 21.18
CA GLU A 94 0.71 0.14 19.90
C GLU A 94 1.14 1.39 19.12
N THR A 95 1.28 2.53 19.80
CA THR A 95 1.76 3.77 19.19
C THR A 95 3.18 3.62 18.63
N ARG A 96 4.06 2.90 19.32
CA ARG A 96 5.42 2.61 18.83
C ARG A 96 5.38 1.70 17.62
N PHE A 97 4.57 0.65 17.65
CA PHE A 97 4.38 -0.27 16.54
C PHE A 97 3.84 0.45 15.29
N LEU A 98 2.80 1.27 15.44
CA LEU A 98 2.25 2.05 14.33
C LEU A 98 3.28 3.02 13.74
N ARG A 99 4.14 3.63 14.58
CA ARG A 99 5.23 4.48 14.09
C ARG A 99 6.25 3.68 13.26
N THR A 100 6.62 2.48 13.69
CA THR A 100 7.55 1.64 12.92
C THR A 100 6.94 1.15 11.61
N GLU A 101 5.65 0.81 11.60
CA GLU A 101 4.93 0.44 10.38
C GLU A 101 4.84 1.62 9.41
N LEU A 102 4.50 2.82 9.89
CA LEU A 102 4.47 4.03 9.06
C LEU A 102 5.85 4.38 8.47
N GLN A 103 6.92 4.21 9.25
CA GLN A 103 8.29 4.40 8.76
C GLN A 103 8.66 3.36 7.69
N THR A 104 8.21 2.11 7.86
CA THR A 104 8.43 1.03 6.88
C THR A 104 7.67 1.32 5.60
N LEU A 105 6.39 1.63 5.67
CA LEU A 105 5.56 2.01 4.52
C LEU A 105 6.12 3.24 3.80
N SER A 106 6.60 4.24 4.53
CA SER A 106 7.21 5.43 3.93
C SER A 106 8.46 5.07 3.12
N ARG A 107 9.28 4.13 3.63
CA ARG A 107 10.46 3.62 2.93
C ARG A 107 10.07 2.83 1.68
N GLU A 108 9.08 1.95 1.78
CA GLU A 108 8.56 1.19 0.64
C GLU A 108 8.01 2.11 -0.46
N MET A 109 7.27 3.16 -0.09
CA MET A 109 6.78 4.16 -1.04
C MET A 109 7.91 4.88 -1.77
N VAL A 110 9.02 5.19 -1.09
CA VAL A 110 10.22 5.76 -1.74
C VAL A 110 10.84 4.75 -2.70
N ASN A 111 10.95 3.48 -2.30
CA ASN A 111 11.48 2.42 -3.17
C ASN A 111 10.62 2.23 -4.43
N PHE A 112 9.29 2.17 -4.29
CA PHE A 112 8.38 2.06 -5.43
C PHE A 112 8.51 3.25 -6.39
N ARG A 113 8.65 4.47 -5.87
CA ARG A 113 8.90 5.64 -6.73
C ARG A 113 10.21 5.52 -7.51
N GLN A 114 11.25 4.97 -6.90
CA GLN A 114 12.52 4.72 -7.59
C GLN A 114 12.39 3.63 -8.66
N GLU A 115 11.67 2.54 -8.37
CA GLU A 115 11.43 1.46 -9.33
C GLU A 115 10.61 1.92 -10.53
N ILE A 116 9.56 2.72 -10.29
CA ILE A 116 8.79 3.37 -11.37
C ILE A 116 9.70 4.28 -12.20
N GLY A 117 10.60 5.04 -11.56
CA GLY A 117 11.59 5.86 -12.26
C GLY A 117 12.51 5.05 -13.18
N LYS A 118 13.02 3.92 -12.69
CA LYS A 118 13.85 3.00 -13.49
C LYS A 118 13.06 2.41 -14.66
N LEU A 119 11.83 1.96 -14.41
CA LEU A 119 10.95 1.43 -15.46
C LEU A 119 10.70 2.46 -16.56
N ASN A 120 10.37 3.70 -16.18
CA ASN A 120 10.16 4.78 -17.14
C ASN A 120 11.41 5.07 -17.97
N ALA A 121 12.59 5.04 -17.36
CA ALA A 121 13.85 5.20 -18.10
C ALA A 121 14.05 4.07 -19.13
N THR A 122 13.82 2.81 -18.74
CA THR A 122 13.92 1.67 -19.67
C THR A 122 12.89 1.74 -20.79
N MET A 123 11.66 2.18 -20.50
CA MET A 123 10.61 2.36 -21.50
C MET A 123 10.99 3.47 -22.49
N SER A 124 11.55 4.58 -22.00
CA SER A 124 12.06 5.66 -22.84
C SER A 124 13.16 5.16 -23.78
N GLU A 125 14.09 4.34 -23.28
CA GLU A 125 15.15 3.74 -24.09
C GLU A 125 14.59 2.82 -25.17
N PHE A 126 13.60 1.98 -24.83
CA PHE A 126 12.93 1.12 -25.82
C PHE A 126 12.22 1.94 -26.90
N ASN A 127 11.52 3.01 -26.55
CA ASN A 127 10.89 3.89 -27.53
C ASN A 127 11.93 4.48 -28.48
N SER A 128 13.05 5.01 -27.97
CA SER A 128 14.12 5.54 -28.84
C SER A 128 14.72 4.47 -29.77
N ARG A 129 14.84 3.22 -29.30
CA ARG A 129 15.29 2.10 -30.13
C ARG A 129 14.26 1.72 -31.20
N LEU A 130 12.97 1.75 -30.87
CA LEU A 130 11.88 1.53 -31.82
C LEU A 130 11.87 2.61 -32.90
N ASP A 131 11.96 3.89 -32.52
CA ASP A 131 12.06 5.02 -33.47
C ASP A 131 13.26 4.82 -34.42
N SER A 132 14.41 4.38 -33.90
CA SER A 132 15.58 4.08 -34.73
C SER A 132 15.33 2.94 -35.72
N VAL A 133 14.66 1.87 -35.30
CA VAL A 133 14.29 0.75 -36.17
C VAL A 133 13.29 1.19 -37.23
N GLU A 134 12.25 1.94 -36.85
CA GLU A 134 11.24 2.47 -37.77
C GLU A 134 11.86 3.37 -38.84
N ASN A 135 12.78 4.25 -38.44
CA ASN A 135 13.53 5.10 -39.38
C ASN A 135 14.36 4.26 -40.36
N ARG A 136 15.06 3.22 -39.87
CA ARG A 136 15.85 2.33 -40.73
C ARG A 136 14.99 1.56 -41.72
N VAL A 137 13.84 1.03 -41.27
CA VAL A 137 12.89 0.35 -42.15
C VAL A 137 12.37 1.31 -43.22
N THR A 138 12.00 2.53 -42.84
CA THR A 138 11.56 3.57 -43.77
C THR A 138 12.63 3.89 -44.83
N CYS A 139 13.89 4.07 -44.41
CA CYS A 139 15.00 4.29 -45.36
C CYS A 139 15.19 3.13 -46.34
N LEU A 140 15.15 1.88 -45.84
CA LEU A 140 15.28 0.69 -46.69
C LEU A 140 14.11 0.55 -47.68
N GLU A 141 12.88 0.85 -47.24
CA GLU A 141 11.71 0.85 -48.11
C GLU A 141 11.80 1.90 -49.23
N LEU A 142 12.35 3.08 -48.92
CA LEU A 142 12.61 4.13 -49.93
C LEU A 142 13.70 3.70 -50.91
N GLN A 143 14.82 3.18 -50.42
CA GLN A 143 15.91 2.66 -51.27
C GLN A 143 15.40 1.55 -52.22
N ALA A 144 14.64 0.59 -51.71
CA ALA A 144 14.05 -0.47 -52.52
C ALA A 144 13.06 0.05 -53.58
N LYS A 145 12.35 1.15 -53.29
CA LYS A 145 11.48 1.82 -54.29
C LYS A 145 12.29 2.49 -55.39
N ASP A 146 13.43 3.10 -55.05
CA ASP A 146 14.26 3.79 -56.03
C ASP A 146 15.08 2.81 -56.89
N GLU A 147 15.60 1.72 -56.32
CA GLU A 147 16.24 0.63 -57.09
C GLU A 147 15.28 0.05 -58.15
N LYS A 148 14.00 -0.12 -57.81
CA LYS A 148 12.97 -0.57 -58.77
C LYS A 148 12.69 0.43 -59.89
N LYS A 149 12.93 1.74 -59.69
CA LYS A 149 12.81 2.77 -60.76
C LYS A 149 14.04 2.82 -61.65
N VAL A 150 15.22 2.56 -61.09
CA VAL A 150 16.53 2.66 -61.78
C VAL A 150 16.88 1.41 -62.59
N ALA A 151 16.15 0.30 -62.42
CA ALA A 151 16.20 -0.84 -63.34
C ALA A 151 15.13 -0.69 -64.44
N PRO A 152 15.32 0.11 -65.51
CA PRO A 152 14.43 0.03 -66.64
C PRO A 152 14.64 -1.36 -67.26
N ALA A 153 13.54 -2.09 -67.42
CA ALA A 153 13.48 -3.39 -68.10
C ALA A 153 14.13 -3.35 -69.52
N SER A 154 14.41 -2.16 -70.06
CA SER A 154 15.06 -1.94 -71.34
C SER A 154 16.60 -1.94 -71.32
N SER A 155 17.27 -1.93 -70.16
CA SER A 155 18.75 -1.94 -70.10
C SER A 155 19.32 -3.37 -70.25
N TRP A 156 18.71 -4.36 -69.59
CA TRP A 156 19.13 -5.77 -69.69
C TRP A 156 18.91 -6.35 -71.09
N LEU A 157 17.87 -5.91 -71.80
CA LEU A 157 17.60 -6.35 -73.18
C LEU A 157 18.66 -5.87 -74.20
N LYS A 158 19.37 -4.76 -73.93
CA LYS A 158 20.42 -4.27 -74.83
C LYS A 158 21.74 -5.03 -74.70
N LEU A 159 21.96 -5.74 -73.60
CA LEU A 159 23.17 -6.54 -73.37
C LEU A 159 23.07 -7.97 -73.92
N TRP A 160 21.88 -8.42 -74.32
CA TRP A 160 21.64 -9.75 -74.89
C TRP A 160 21.46 -9.76 -76.42
N LEU A 161 21.41 -8.57 -77.05
CA LEU A 161 21.13 -8.39 -78.48
C LEU A 161 22.35 -7.90 -79.31
N ASN A 162 23.52 -7.81 -78.68
CA ASN A 162 24.83 -7.67 -79.35
C ASN A 162 25.69 -8.89 -79.02
#